data_AF-A0A1Q7ET56-F1
#
_entry.id   AF-A0A1Q7ET56-F1
#
_cell.length_a   1.000
_cell.length_b   1.000
_cell.length_c   1.000
_cell.angle_alpha   90.00
_cell.angle_beta   90.00
_cell.angle_gamma   90.00
#
_symmetry.space_group_name_H-M   'P 1'
#
loop_
_entity.id
_entity.type
_entity.pdbx_description
1 polymer ?
#
loop_
_entity_poly.entity_id
_entity_poly.type
_entity_poly.pdbx_seq_one_letter_code
_entity_poly.pdbx_strand_id
1 'polypeptide(L)'
;MPGPDYRLGPGDVLDIQIAGRLDVTRQQFVIDPDGFVSIPPVGSIEVGRLTLREANRRIFEEARTLLRFVDVTVSVLVPRCFEVVLSGEVERPGSIQAAAVRRVHEVLLAAGGITPRGSLRRVVITRDGAAIEVDLLRFELRGDLSQNPTVVEGIRIQVPPRGGSVTFAGAFRRPGEYEIGADGGLRELLELTGGLVQAAAATEARLTRVLPDGRKETMSVDLTKALVRPGDVPLKPGDVLFVPQNVVLQDVIEVRGAFTGTAESSRTSTSGKATIVQRFELAQGDRVKDVVGRAGGPAAYADLRLAFVERVGVVGPRQRIPVDLHRLLVEKDDA
;
A
#
# COMPACT_ATOMS: atom_id res chain seq x y z
N MET A 1 6.72 -15.27 22.76
CA MET A 1 7.45 -15.11 24.03
C MET A 1 8.23 -13.81 23.98
N PRO A 2 8.42 -13.10 25.11
CA PRO A 2 9.18 -11.87 25.14
C PRO A 2 10.63 -12.07 24.66
N GLY A 3 11.14 -11.12 23.88
CA GLY A 3 12.51 -11.14 23.38
C GLY A 3 13.53 -10.62 24.41
N PRO A 4 14.84 -10.63 24.06
CA PRO A 4 15.92 -10.19 24.95
C PRO A 4 15.78 -8.74 25.45
N ASP A 5 15.11 -7.88 24.67
CA ASP A 5 14.91 -6.45 24.97
C ASP A 5 13.66 -6.17 25.80
N TYR A 6 12.90 -7.21 26.15
CA TYR A 6 11.75 -7.07 27.03
C TYR A 6 12.18 -6.58 28.41
N ARG A 7 11.57 -5.50 28.90
CA ARG A 7 11.86 -4.93 30.22
C ARG A 7 11.01 -5.58 31.30
N LEU A 8 11.69 -6.27 32.19
CA LEU A 8 11.11 -6.94 33.35
C LEU A 8 10.53 -5.93 34.34
N GLY A 9 9.54 -6.38 35.10
CA GLY A 9 8.88 -5.59 36.12
C GLY A 9 7.89 -6.42 36.93
N PRO A 10 7.32 -5.81 37.99
CA PRO A 10 6.46 -6.51 38.93
C PRO A 10 5.33 -7.29 38.26
N GLY A 11 5.09 -8.51 38.73
CA GLY A 11 4.05 -9.41 38.22
C GLY A 11 4.44 -10.24 36.99
N ASP A 12 5.63 -10.02 36.40
CA ASP A 12 6.18 -10.97 35.43
C ASP A 12 6.46 -12.32 36.10
N VAL A 13 6.17 -13.41 35.40
CA VAL A 13 6.53 -14.76 35.83
C VAL A 13 7.72 -15.22 34.99
N LEU A 14 8.86 -15.39 35.66
CA LEU A 14 10.08 -15.92 35.07
C LEU A 14 10.10 -17.44 35.21
N ASP A 15 10.52 -18.11 34.16
CA ASP A 15 10.91 -19.51 34.18
C ASP A 15 12.43 -19.57 34.11
N ILE A 16 13.02 -20.05 35.19
CA ILE A 16 14.47 -20.08 35.41
C ILE A 16 14.90 -21.54 35.41
N GLN A 17 15.78 -21.86 34.48
CA GLN A 17 16.41 -23.17 34.35
C GLN A 17 17.88 -23.06 34.77
N ILE A 18 18.25 -23.80 35.81
CA ILE A 18 19.62 -23.96 36.28
C ILE A 18 20.07 -25.37 35.90
N ALA A 19 20.96 -25.46 34.92
CA ALA A 19 21.54 -26.72 34.48
C ALA A 19 22.90 -26.91 35.17
N GLY A 20 22.97 -27.91 36.04
CA GLY A 20 24.21 -28.38 36.66
C GLY A 20 24.84 -29.53 35.88
N ARG A 21 25.83 -30.18 36.49
CA ARG A 21 26.60 -31.26 35.85
C ARG A 21 25.81 -32.58 35.77
N LEU A 22 24.86 -32.81 36.67
CA LEU A 22 24.13 -34.07 36.82
C LEU A 22 22.61 -33.87 36.80
N ASP A 23 22.15 -32.64 36.98
CA ASP A 23 20.75 -32.29 37.19
C ASP A 23 20.39 -30.98 36.50
N VAL A 24 19.12 -30.84 36.16
CA VAL A 24 18.54 -29.61 35.63
C VAL A 24 17.35 -29.26 36.51
N THR A 25 17.45 -28.13 37.19
CA THR A 25 16.35 -27.59 38.00
C THR A 25 15.64 -26.51 37.20
N ARG A 26 14.32 -26.62 37.08
CA ARG A 26 13.47 -25.63 36.42
C ARG A 26 12.39 -25.17 37.38
N GLN A 27 12.36 -23.88 37.66
CA GLN A 27 11.41 -23.30 38.62
C GLN A 27 10.87 -21.97 38.10
N GLN A 28 9.65 -21.68 38.53
CA GLN A 28 8.94 -20.45 38.16
C GLN A 28 8.94 -19.50 39.33
N PHE A 29 9.24 -18.24 39.05
CA PHE A 29 9.31 -17.20 40.05
C PHE A 29 8.59 -15.95 39.59
N VAL A 30 7.87 -15.30 40.50
CA VAL A 30 7.18 -14.05 40.24
C VAL A 30 8.09 -12.89 40.66
N ILE A 31 8.17 -11.86 39.82
CA ILE A 31 8.82 -10.60 40.21
C ILE A 31 7.90 -9.87 41.20
N ASP A 32 8.40 -9.59 42.39
CA ASP A 32 7.66 -8.90 43.44
C ASP A 32 7.46 -7.38 43.15
N PRO A 33 6.64 -6.67 43.93
CA PRO A 33 6.41 -5.23 43.75
C PRO A 33 7.67 -4.35 43.86
N ASP A 34 8.67 -4.81 44.61
CA ASP A 34 9.95 -4.09 44.77
C ASP A 34 10.90 -4.37 43.61
N GLY A 35 10.55 -5.29 42.70
CA GLY A 35 11.32 -5.64 41.52
C GLY A 35 12.34 -6.76 41.74
N PHE A 36 12.21 -7.55 42.80
CA PHE A 36 13.08 -8.66 43.14
C PHE A 36 12.47 -10.01 42.77
N VAL A 37 13.36 -11.00 42.60
CA VAL A 37 13.03 -12.41 42.45
C VAL A 37 13.83 -13.20 43.47
N SER A 38 13.15 -14.00 44.29
CA SER A 38 13.78 -14.88 45.28
C SER A 38 14.03 -16.26 44.69
N ILE A 39 15.28 -16.60 44.40
CA ILE A 39 15.72 -17.85 43.77
C ILE A 39 16.52 -18.68 44.78
N PRO A 40 15.96 -19.72 45.42
CA PRO A 40 16.75 -20.59 46.30
C PRO A 40 17.71 -21.50 45.50
N PRO A 41 18.97 -21.72 45.97
CA PRO A 41 19.62 -21.12 47.14
C PRO A 41 20.35 -19.79 46.85
N VAL A 42 20.25 -19.25 45.64
CA VAL A 42 20.96 -18.03 45.19
C VAL A 42 20.60 -16.79 46.03
N GLY A 43 19.34 -16.65 46.44
CA GLY A 43 18.83 -15.53 47.23
C GLY A 43 17.93 -14.58 46.42
N SER A 44 17.71 -13.37 46.94
CA SER A 44 16.90 -12.35 46.29
C SER A 44 17.73 -11.49 45.35
N ILE A 45 17.33 -11.42 44.08
CA ILE A 45 18.03 -10.68 43.03
C ILE A 45 17.09 -9.64 42.45
N GLU A 46 17.55 -8.39 42.40
CA GLU A 46 16.82 -7.30 41.76
C GLU A 46 16.90 -7.45 40.23
N VAL A 47 15.74 -7.62 39.61
CA VAL A 47 15.60 -7.79 38.15
C VAL A 47 14.63 -6.78 37.54
N GLY A 48 13.91 -6.02 38.35
CA GLY A 48 13.00 -4.97 37.89
C GLY A 48 13.71 -3.95 37.00
N ARG A 49 13.02 -3.50 35.95
CA ARG A 49 13.49 -2.52 34.94
C ARG A 49 14.63 -2.99 34.04
N LEU A 50 15.31 -4.09 34.38
CA LEU A 50 16.30 -4.73 33.52
C LEU A 50 15.63 -5.34 32.29
N THR A 51 16.36 -5.37 31.19
CA THR A 51 15.99 -6.22 30.06
C THR A 51 16.16 -7.69 30.43
N LEU A 52 15.42 -8.59 29.77
CA LEU A 52 15.56 -10.04 29.98
C LEU A 52 17.02 -10.50 29.81
N ARG A 53 17.74 -9.89 28.88
CA ARG A 53 19.17 -10.12 28.65
C ARG A 53 20.04 -9.73 29.85
N GLU A 54 19.81 -8.54 30.40
CA GLU A 54 20.54 -8.04 31.57
C GLU A 54 20.22 -8.85 32.82
N ALA A 55 18.95 -9.22 33.01
CA ALA A 55 18.51 -10.06 34.11
C ALA A 55 19.14 -11.47 34.03
N ASN A 56 19.18 -12.07 32.85
CA ASN A 56 19.86 -13.36 32.66
C ASN A 56 21.33 -13.28 33.06
N ARG A 57 22.07 -12.25 32.60
CA ARG A 57 23.46 -12.03 33.01
C ARG A 57 23.61 -11.86 34.51
N ARG A 58 22.76 -11.04 35.15
CA ARG A 58 22.82 -10.80 36.60
C ARG A 58 22.55 -12.06 37.40
N ILE A 59 21.51 -12.83 37.06
CA ILE A 59 21.19 -14.08 37.75
C ILE A 59 22.31 -15.11 37.55
N PHE A 60 22.88 -15.20 36.35
CA PHE A 60 24.02 -16.07 36.08
C PHE A 60 25.25 -15.71 36.93
N GLU A 61 25.58 -14.41 37.04
CA GLU A 61 26.70 -13.92 37.84
C GLU A 61 26.52 -14.20 39.33
N GLU A 62 25.31 -14.06 39.88
CA GLU A 62 25.01 -14.39 41.27
C GLU A 62 25.00 -15.90 41.51
N ALA A 63 24.38 -16.69 40.62
CA ALA A 63 24.29 -18.14 40.76
C ALA A 63 25.67 -18.82 40.77
N ARG A 64 26.62 -18.36 39.95
CA ARG A 64 27.97 -18.94 39.89
C ARG A 64 28.82 -18.66 41.14
N THR A 65 28.44 -17.69 42.00
CA THR A 65 29.14 -17.45 43.26
C THR A 65 28.91 -18.57 44.28
N LEU A 66 27.74 -19.22 44.20
CA LEU A 66 27.30 -20.26 45.12
C LEU A 66 27.35 -21.67 44.51
N LEU A 67 27.07 -21.78 43.21
CA LEU A 67 26.98 -23.05 42.48
C LEU A 67 28.11 -23.15 41.45
N ARG A 68 28.88 -24.25 41.49
CA ARG A 68 29.96 -24.50 40.53
C ARG A 68 29.44 -25.19 39.26
N PHE A 69 29.98 -24.79 38.10
CA PHE A 69 29.68 -25.40 36.80
C PHE A 69 28.17 -25.42 36.47
N VAL A 70 27.50 -24.27 36.68
CA VAL A 70 26.09 -24.11 36.31
C VAL A 70 25.95 -23.24 35.06
N ASP A 71 24.96 -23.57 34.24
CA ASP A 71 24.43 -22.72 33.20
C ASP A 71 23.02 -22.25 33.62
N VAL A 72 22.72 -20.98 33.39
CA VAL A 72 21.43 -20.39 33.78
C VAL A 72 20.75 -19.84 32.54
N THR A 73 19.51 -20.29 32.33
CA THR A 73 18.65 -19.75 31.30
C THR A 73 17.42 -19.14 31.95
N VAL A 74 17.16 -17.87 31.65
CA VAL A 74 15.99 -17.12 32.14
C VAL A 74 15.09 -16.80 30.97
N SER A 75 13.81 -17.13 31.10
CA SER A 75 12.77 -16.79 30.12
C SER A 75 11.54 -16.22 30.84
N VAL A 76 10.73 -15.44 30.12
CA VAL A 76 9.46 -14.94 30.67
C VAL A 76 8.35 -15.90 30.25
N LEU A 77 7.77 -16.57 31.23
CA LEU A 77 6.65 -17.49 31.04
C LEU A 77 5.34 -16.73 30.87
N VAL A 78 5.07 -15.79 31.78
CA VAL A 78 3.86 -14.95 31.75
C VAL A 78 4.28 -13.49 31.86
N PRO A 79 4.15 -12.70 30.78
CA PRO A 79 4.34 -11.26 30.83
C PRO A 79 3.25 -10.62 31.69
N ARG A 80 3.61 -9.59 32.46
CA ARG A 80 2.66 -8.82 33.26
C ARG A 80 1.59 -8.17 32.39
N CYS A 81 0.39 -8.09 32.96
CA CYS A 81 -0.73 -7.34 32.39
C CYS A 81 -0.96 -6.09 33.21
N PHE A 82 -1.32 -5.00 32.53
CA PHE A 82 -1.69 -3.75 33.16
C PHE A 82 -2.82 -3.09 32.37
N GLU A 83 -3.44 -2.11 33.02
CA GLU A 83 -4.50 -1.30 32.44
C GLU A 83 -3.91 -0.30 31.44
N VAL A 84 -4.52 -0.23 30.26
CA VAL A 84 -4.27 0.77 29.23
C VAL A 84 -5.56 1.55 29.01
N VAL A 85 -5.46 2.88 29.08
CA VAL A 85 -6.62 3.76 28.88
C VAL A 85 -6.70 4.17 27.42
N LEU A 86 -7.85 3.91 26.80
CA LEU A 86 -8.17 4.29 25.42
C LEU A 86 -9.23 5.40 25.40
N SER A 87 -9.05 6.41 24.56
CA SER A 87 -10.02 7.50 24.39
C SER A 87 -10.08 8.03 22.96
N GLY A 88 -11.16 8.75 22.66
CA GLY A 88 -11.39 9.35 21.35
C GLY A 88 -12.11 8.41 20.38
N GLU A 89 -11.74 8.49 19.10
CA GLU A 89 -12.37 7.79 17.97
C GLU A 89 -11.96 6.31 17.88
N VAL A 90 -12.31 5.55 18.91
CA VAL A 90 -12.11 4.10 19.03
C VAL A 90 -13.48 3.43 19.21
N GLU A 91 -13.68 2.24 18.66
CA GLU A 91 -14.97 1.53 18.76
C GLU A 91 -15.44 1.29 20.20
N ARG A 92 -14.51 0.96 21.10
CA ARG A 92 -14.79 0.78 22.54
C ARG A 92 -13.79 1.58 23.39
N PRO A 93 -14.04 2.87 23.64
CA PRO A 93 -13.20 3.67 24.53
C PRO A 93 -13.35 3.20 25.98
N GLY A 94 -12.34 3.49 26.80
CA GLY A 94 -12.25 3.09 28.19
C GLY A 94 -10.98 2.30 28.48
N SER A 95 -10.97 1.60 29.60
CA SER A 95 -9.81 0.87 30.07
C SER A 95 -9.82 -0.59 29.63
N ILE A 96 -8.68 -1.07 29.15
CA ILE A 96 -8.49 -2.47 28.74
C ILE A 96 -7.22 -3.05 29.36
N GLN A 97 -7.25 -4.33 29.73
CA GLN A 97 -6.07 -5.06 30.17
C GLN A 97 -5.22 -5.47 28.97
N ALA A 98 -3.93 -5.12 28.99
CA ALA A 98 -2.98 -5.48 27.97
C ALA A 98 -1.71 -6.08 28.58
N ALA A 99 -1.21 -7.14 27.95
CA ALA A 99 0.10 -7.70 28.30
C ALA A 99 1.21 -6.74 27.83
N ALA A 100 2.30 -6.66 28.60
CA ALA A 100 3.45 -5.79 28.36
C ALA A 100 4.17 -5.99 27.01
N VAL A 101 3.88 -7.10 26.31
CA VAL A 101 4.42 -7.40 24.97
C VAL A 101 3.58 -6.84 23.83
N ARG A 102 2.34 -6.39 24.09
CA ARG A 102 1.47 -5.86 23.04
C ARG A 102 1.96 -4.49 22.58
N ARG A 103 1.69 -4.12 21.33
CA ARG A 103 1.90 -2.77 20.83
C ARG A 103 0.57 -2.03 20.75
N VAL A 104 0.69 -0.73 20.52
CA VAL A 104 -0.45 0.19 20.47
C VAL A 104 -1.50 -0.29 19.47
N HIS A 105 -1.07 -0.76 18.29
CA HIS A 105 -2.00 -1.24 17.28
C HIS A 105 -2.81 -2.47 17.74
N GLU A 106 -2.21 -3.46 18.41
CA GLU A 106 -2.93 -4.65 18.88
C GLU A 106 -3.92 -4.29 19.98
N VAL A 107 -3.58 -3.31 20.82
CA VAL A 107 -4.46 -2.83 21.88
C VAL A 107 -5.68 -2.11 21.29
N LEU A 108 -5.48 -1.26 20.28
CA LEU A 108 -6.58 -0.59 19.56
C LEU A 108 -7.47 -1.60 18.82
N LEU A 109 -6.88 -2.61 18.16
CA LEU A 109 -7.63 -3.69 17.53
C LEU A 109 -8.43 -4.51 18.55
N ALA A 110 -7.85 -4.80 19.73
CA ALA A 110 -8.55 -5.49 20.80
C ALA A 110 -9.74 -4.69 21.35
N ALA A 111 -9.73 -3.36 21.20
CA ALA A 111 -10.86 -2.48 21.49
C ALA A 111 -11.88 -2.38 20.34
N GLY A 112 -11.66 -3.07 19.22
CA GLY A 112 -12.53 -3.05 18.04
C GLY A 112 -11.99 -2.21 16.87
N GLY A 113 -10.86 -1.54 17.07
CA GLY A 113 -10.22 -0.70 16.05
C GLY A 113 -10.56 0.78 16.19
N ILE A 114 -9.92 1.57 15.32
CA ILE A 114 -10.19 3.00 15.15
C ILE A 114 -11.44 3.16 14.28
N THR A 115 -12.34 4.07 14.67
CA THR A 115 -13.55 4.33 13.89
C THR A 115 -13.21 5.01 12.56
N PRO A 116 -14.09 5.02 11.54
CA PRO A 116 -13.84 5.75 10.28
C PRO A 116 -13.62 7.27 10.45
N ARG A 117 -14.00 7.81 11.61
CA ARG A 117 -13.84 9.22 11.97
C ARG A 117 -12.54 9.48 12.73
N GLY A 118 -11.78 8.46 13.10
CA GLY A 118 -10.52 8.59 13.83
C GLY A 118 -9.30 8.71 12.91
N SER A 119 -8.25 9.35 13.42
CA SER A 119 -6.98 9.47 12.72
C SER A 119 -6.12 8.22 12.91
N LEU A 120 -5.72 7.58 11.80
CA LEU A 120 -4.64 6.58 11.79
C LEU A 120 -3.25 7.24 11.77
N ARG A 121 -3.17 8.49 11.32
CA ARG A 121 -1.90 9.20 11.10
C ARG A 121 -1.42 9.96 12.33
N ARG A 122 -2.32 10.24 13.26
CA ARG A 122 -2.06 10.99 14.49
C ARG A 122 -2.70 10.27 15.66
N VAL A 123 -2.07 9.22 16.16
CA VAL A 123 -2.44 8.63 17.45
C VAL A 123 -1.55 9.22 18.54
N VAL A 124 -2.16 9.76 19.59
CA VAL A 124 -1.42 10.41 20.68
C VAL A 124 -1.25 9.42 21.82
N ILE A 125 0.00 9.21 22.21
CA ILE A 125 0.37 8.35 23.32
C ILE A 125 0.92 9.23 24.43
N THR A 126 0.31 9.17 25.60
CA THR A 126 0.74 9.92 26.77
C THR A 126 1.22 8.98 27.86
N ARG A 127 2.41 9.24 28.38
CA ARG A 127 3.02 8.52 29.50
C ARG A 127 3.75 9.50 30.41
N ASP A 128 3.52 9.42 31.71
CA ASP A 128 4.24 10.24 32.72
C ASP A 128 4.22 11.76 32.41
N GLY A 129 3.13 12.24 31.78
CA GLY A 129 2.96 13.64 31.35
C GLY A 129 3.59 14.00 30.00
N ALA A 130 4.41 13.13 29.41
CA ALA A 130 4.97 13.32 28.07
C ALA A 130 4.05 12.70 27.01
N ALA A 131 3.76 13.45 25.96
CA ALA A 131 2.96 13.01 24.82
C ALA A 131 3.84 12.83 23.58
N ILE A 132 3.64 11.73 22.85
CA ILE A 132 4.21 11.49 21.53
C ILE A 132 3.09 11.19 20.54
N GLU A 133 3.28 11.61 19.29
CA GLU A 133 2.38 11.25 18.19
C GLU A 133 2.98 10.09 17.40
N VAL A 134 2.14 9.15 16.99
CA VAL A 134 2.52 8.03 16.12
C VAL A 134 1.59 7.91 14.91
N ASP A 135 2.18 7.56 13.76
CA ASP A 135 1.47 7.35 12.50
C ASP A 135 1.27 5.84 12.27
N LEU A 136 0.16 5.30 12.75
CA LEU A 136 -0.17 3.89 12.58
C LEU A 136 -0.41 3.52 11.10
N LEU A 137 -0.74 4.47 10.23
CA LEU A 137 -0.84 4.23 8.79
C LEU A 137 0.55 3.88 8.20
N ARG A 138 1.62 4.53 8.67
CA ARG A 138 3.01 4.13 8.31
C ARG A 138 3.32 2.72 8.77
N PHE A 139 2.90 2.32 9.97
CA PHE A 139 3.04 0.93 10.41
C PHE A 139 2.25 -0.03 9.51
N GLU A 140 0.98 0.25 9.22
CA GLU A 140 0.11 -0.62 8.41
C GLU A 140 0.61 -0.78 6.97
N LEU A 141 1.11 0.30 6.36
CA LEU A 141 1.51 0.29 4.95
C LEU A 141 2.98 -0.08 4.74
N ARG A 142 3.87 0.23 5.69
CA ARG A 142 5.32 0.08 5.56
C ARG A 142 5.96 -0.87 6.58
N GLY A 143 5.21 -1.35 7.56
CA GLY A 143 5.74 -2.19 8.64
C GLY A 143 6.68 -1.43 9.57
N ASP A 144 6.60 -0.09 9.62
CA ASP A 144 7.46 0.73 10.45
C ASP A 144 7.12 0.57 11.94
N LEU A 145 7.91 -0.28 12.62
CA LEU A 145 7.74 -0.57 14.04
C LEU A 145 8.03 0.63 14.95
N SER A 146 8.70 1.68 14.46
CA SER A 146 8.91 2.91 15.24
C SER A 146 7.60 3.67 15.46
N GLN A 147 6.65 3.50 14.55
CA GLN A 147 5.33 4.11 14.61
C GLN A 147 4.30 3.26 15.37
N ASN A 148 4.71 2.12 15.93
CA ASN A 148 3.83 1.23 16.67
C ASN A 148 4.51 0.72 17.94
N PRO A 149 4.79 1.58 18.93
CA PRO A 149 5.55 1.19 20.11
C PRO A 149 4.78 0.17 20.99
N THR A 150 5.53 -0.60 21.78
CA THR A 150 4.94 -1.49 22.81
C THR A 150 4.22 -0.68 23.88
N VAL A 151 3.09 -1.17 24.38
CA VAL A 151 2.41 -0.56 25.51
C VAL A 151 3.18 -0.77 26.80
N VAL A 152 2.99 0.16 27.73
CA VAL A 152 3.69 0.21 29.01
C VAL A 152 2.70 0.65 30.08
N GLU A 153 2.93 0.27 31.32
CA GLU A 153 2.05 0.63 32.43
C GLU A 153 1.90 2.16 32.56
N GLY A 154 0.67 2.61 32.85
CA GLY A 154 0.33 4.03 32.95
C GLY A 154 0.15 4.77 31.62
N ILE A 155 0.29 4.08 30.48
CA ILE A 155 0.08 4.65 29.15
C ILE A 155 -1.39 5.00 28.91
N ARG A 156 -1.62 6.13 28.24
CA ARG A 156 -2.92 6.55 27.72
C ARG A 156 -2.80 6.71 26.22
N ILE A 157 -3.73 6.12 25.47
CA ILE A 157 -3.76 6.18 24.01
C ILE A 157 -5.02 6.93 23.61
N GLN A 158 -4.85 8.06 22.95
CA GLN A 158 -5.92 8.89 22.46
C GLN A 158 -5.92 8.89 20.93
N VAL A 159 -7.07 8.58 20.34
CA VAL A 159 -7.29 8.66 18.90
C VAL A 159 -8.11 9.92 18.61
N PRO A 160 -7.50 11.00 18.11
CA PRO A 160 -8.23 12.21 17.75
C PRO A 160 -9.11 11.98 16.51
N PRO A 161 -10.06 12.89 16.25
CA PRO A 161 -10.78 12.94 14.98
C PRO A 161 -9.81 13.03 13.80
N ARG A 162 -10.21 12.41 12.69
CA ARG A 162 -9.51 12.39 11.42
C ARG A 162 -9.35 13.82 10.91
N GLY A 163 -8.11 14.17 10.56
CA GLY A 163 -7.78 15.44 9.93
C GLY A 163 -8.24 15.51 8.48
N GLY A 164 -7.81 16.58 7.80
CA GLY A 164 -8.12 16.78 6.39
C GLY A 164 -7.51 15.69 5.51
N SER A 165 -8.27 15.27 4.50
CA SER A 165 -7.90 14.19 3.60
C SER A 165 -7.71 14.65 2.15
N VAL A 166 -7.02 13.84 1.36
CA VAL A 166 -6.98 13.93 -0.10
C VAL A 166 -7.37 12.61 -0.72
N THR A 167 -7.84 12.65 -1.97
CA THR A 167 -8.20 11.47 -2.74
C THR A 167 -7.18 11.21 -3.84
N PHE A 168 -6.62 10.01 -3.90
CA PHE A 168 -5.81 9.50 -5.00
C PHE A 168 -6.67 8.60 -5.90
N ALA A 169 -6.81 8.99 -7.17
CA ALA A 169 -7.66 8.31 -8.14
C ALA A 169 -6.89 7.96 -9.44
N GLY A 170 -7.24 6.84 -10.07
CA GLY A 170 -6.59 6.38 -11.29
C GLY A 170 -5.32 5.56 -11.02
N ALA A 171 -4.24 5.86 -11.72
CA ALA A 171 -3.02 5.05 -11.84
C ALA A 171 -2.07 5.09 -10.62
N PHE A 172 -2.63 5.02 -9.40
CA PHE A 172 -1.89 4.84 -8.15
C PHE A 172 -1.79 3.35 -7.81
N ARG A 173 -0.74 2.93 -7.10
CA ARG A 173 -0.66 1.54 -6.60
C ARG A 173 -1.71 1.27 -5.53
N ARG A 174 -2.03 2.27 -4.72
CA ARG A 174 -3.08 2.24 -3.70
C ARG A 174 -3.96 3.48 -3.89
N PRO A 175 -4.97 3.44 -4.77
CA PRO A 175 -5.94 4.51 -4.87
C PRO A 175 -6.83 4.51 -3.63
N GLY A 176 -7.30 5.69 -3.22
CA GLY A 176 -8.11 5.84 -2.02
C GLY A 176 -8.02 7.23 -1.39
N GLU A 177 -8.69 7.39 -0.26
CA GLU A 177 -8.69 8.61 0.53
C GLU A 177 -7.70 8.49 1.70
N TYR A 178 -6.79 9.46 1.80
CA TYR A 178 -5.72 9.48 2.79
C TYR A 178 -5.72 10.77 3.56
N GLU A 179 -5.53 10.67 4.88
CA GLU A 179 -5.30 11.85 5.72
C GLU A 179 -3.95 12.50 5.36
N ILE A 180 -3.95 13.83 5.35
CA ILE A 180 -2.76 14.65 5.13
C ILE A 180 -1.90 14.56 6.39
N GLY A 181 -0.70 14.00 6.26
CA GLY A 181 0.28 13.94 7.36
C GLY A 181 0.77 15.34 7.75
N ALA A 182 1.51 15.43 8.86
CA ALA A 182 2.04 16.70 9.37
C ALA A 182 2.90 17.46 8.34
N ASP A 183 3.61 16.72 7.48
CA ASP A 183 4.47 17.30 6.43
C ASP A 183 3.68 17.91 5.25
N GLY A 184 2.40 17.55 5.08
CA GLY A 184 1.48 18.18 4.12
C GLY A 184 1.81 18.02 2.62
N GLY A 185 2.88 17.30 2.27
CA GLY A 185 3.40 17.20 0.91
C GLY A 185 2.86 16.02 0.11
N LEU A 186 2.70 16.21 -1.19
CA LEU A 186 2.34 15.14 -2.13
C LEU A 186 3.39 14.03 -2.16
N ARG A 187 4.68 14.38 -2.09
CA ARG A 187 5.77 13.40 -2.10
C ARG A 187 5.65 12.39 -0.97
N GLU A 188 5.47 12.88 0.27
CA GLU A 188 5.35 12.05 1.46
C GLU A 188 4.22 11.02 1.30
N LEU A 189 3.07 11.47 0.79
CA LEU A 189 1.92 10.61 0.66
C LEU A 189 2.05 9.60 -0.49
N LEU A 190 2.68 10.00 -1.61
CA LEU A 190 3.06 9.08 -2.68
C LEU A 190 4.04 8.02 -2.19
N GLU A 191 5.07 8.43 -1.44
CA GLU A 191 6.02 7.52 -0.82
C GLU A 191 5.30 6.58 0.16
N LEU A 192 4.43 7.07 1.04
CA LEU A 192 3.69 6.22 1.97
C LEU A 192 2.81 5.19 1.25
N THR A 193 2.06 5.62 0.24
CA THR A 193 1.08 4.79 -0.50
C THR A 193 1.69 3.88 -1.56
N GLY A 194 3.00 3.98 -1.80
CA GLY A 194 3.73 3.12 -2.73
C GLY A 194 3.83 3.67 -4.16
N GLY A 195 3.38 4.89 -4.39
CA GLY A 195 3.54 5.62 -5.65
C GLY A 195 2.57 5.18 -6.75
N LEU A 196 3.03 5.32 -8.00
CA LEU A 196 2.23 5.08 -9.20
C LEU A 196 2.40 3.64 -9.73
N VAL A 197 1.42 3.16 -10.49
CA VAL A 197 1.60 1.94 -11.30
C VAL A 197 2.51 2.21 -12.50
N GLN A 198 3.10 1.17 -13.10
CA GLN A 198 4.02 1.34 -14.23
C GLN A 198 3.36 1.99 -15.46
N ALA A 199 2.09 1.69 -15.70
CA ALA A 199 1.32 2.26 -16.80
C ALA A 199 0.83 3.69 -16.53
N ALA A 200 1.27 4.37 -15.46
CA ALA A 200 0.78 5.71 -15.13
C ALA A 200 1.32 6.79 -16.07
N ALA A 201 0.44 7.65 -16.56
CA ALA A 201 0.78 8.87 -17.28
C ALA A 201 1.17 9.98 -16.29
N ALA A 202 2.34 9.85 -15.66
CA ALA A 202 2.76 10.70 -14.54
C ALA A 202 2.85 12.21 -14.86
N THR A 203 3.09 12.57 -16.13
CA THR A 203 3.14 13.95 -16.63
C THR A 203 1.76 14.56 -16.87
N GLU A 204 0.71 13.74 -16.90
CA GLU A 204 -0.68 14.12 -17.19
C GLU A 204 -1.58 14.12 -15.95
N ALA A 205 -0.98 14.09 -14.75
CA ALA A 205 -1.76 14.11 -13.53
C ALA A 205 -2.52 15.44 -13.39
N ARG A 206 -3.70 15.36 -12.78
CA ARG A 206 -4.59 16.50 -12.56
C ARG A 206 -4.93 16.59 -11.09
N LEU A 207 -4.63 17.73 -10.49
CA LEU A 207 -5.05 18.05 -9.12
C LEU A 207 -6.30 18.93 -9.21
N THR A 208 -7.40 18.44 -8.67
CA THR A 208 -8.66 19.18 -8.53
C THR A 208 -8.81 19.65 -7.09
N ARG A 209 -8.96 20.95 -6.90
CA ARG A 209 -9.12 21.59 -5.59
C ARG A 209 -10.44 22.33 -5.54
N VAL A 210 -11.17 22.18 -4.43
CA VAL A 210 -12.36 22.98 -4.14
C VAL A 210 -11.93 24.23 -3.38
N LEU A 211 -12.20 25.40 -3.95
CA LEU A 211 -11.90 26.69 -3.32
C LEU A 211 -12.97 27.05 -2.27
N PRO A 212 -12.69 28.00 -1.35
CA PRO A 212 -13.64 28.41 -0.32
C PRO A 212 -14.99 28.92 -0.85
N ASP A 213 -15.02 29.41 -2.09
CA ASP A 213 -16.24 29.86 -2.78
C ASP A 213 -17.03 28.74 -3.47
N GLY A 214 -16.59 27.49 -3.31
CA GLY A 214 -17.21 26.29 -3.90
C GLY A 214 -16.80 26.00 -5.34
N ARG A 215 -16.02 26.88 -6.00
CA ARG A 215 -15.51 26.61 -7.35
C ARG A 215 -14.46 25.51 -7.31
N LYS A 216 -14.42 24.70 -8.37
CA LYS A 216 -13.38 23.69 -8.58
C LYS A 216 -12.30 24.24 -9.51
N GLU A 217 -11.07 24.22 -9.05
CA GLU A 217 -9.89 24.53 -9.85
C GLU A 217 -9.17 23.23 -10.20
N THR A 218 -8.85 23.01 -11.47
CA THR A 218 -8.07 21.84 -11.92
C THR A 218 -6.74 22.32 -12.48
N MET A 219 -5.65 21.87 -11.87
CA MET A 219 -4.29 22.18 -12.32
C MET A 219 -3.58 20.92 -12.82
N SER A 220 -2.83 21.06 -13.91
CA SER A 220 -1.95 20.01 -14.41
C SER A 220 -0.74 19.90 -13.48
N VAL A 221 -0.42 18.68 -13.04
CA VAL A 221 0.72 18.40 -12.16
C VAL A 221 1.61 17.38 -12.86
N ASP A 222 2.86 17.76 -13.09
CA ASP A 222 3.87 16.84 -13.57
C ASP A 222 4.49 16.10 -12.37
N LEU A 223 4.03 14.88 -12.11
CA LEU A 223 4.47 14.11 -10.94
C LEU A 223 5.95 13.72 -11.02
N THR A 224 6.55 13.67 -12.21
CA THR A 224 7.99 13.39 -12.35
C THR A 224 8.84 14.50 -11.74
N LYS A 225 8.35 15.75 -11.80
CA LYS A 225 8.99 16.91 -11.20
C LYS A 225 8.56 17.11 -9.75
N ALA A 226 7.30 16.81 -9.43
CA ALA A 226 6.78 16.98 -8.07
C ALA A 226 7.52 16.11 -7.03
N LEU A 227 8.05 14.98 -7.47
CA LEU A 227 8.84 14.07 -6.64
C LEU A 227 10.26 14.57 -6.33
N VAL A 228 10.75 15.66 -6.94
CA VAL A 228 12.11 16.21 -6.73
C VAL A 228 12.04 17.58 -6.05
N ARG A 229 12.92 17.87 -5.08
CA ARG A 229 12.95 19.20 -4.43
C ARG A 229 13.47 20.27 -5.41
N PRO A 230 12.89 21.50 -5.41
CA PRO A 230 11.88 22.04 -4.50
C PRO A 230 10.42 21.83 -4.96
N GLY A 231 10.14 21.00 -5.96
CA GLY A 231 8.85 20.88 -6.63
C GLY A 231 7.72 20.19 -5.84
N ASP A 232 7.84 20.02 -4.52
CA ASP A 232 6.78 19.34 -3.76
C ASP A 232 5.48 20.15 -3.79
N VAL A 233 4.36 19.47 -4.02
CA VAL A 233 3.05 20.10 -4.11
C VAL A 233 2.38 20.04 -2.74
N PRO A 234 2.10 21.18 -2.08
CA PRO A 234 1.37 21.19 -0.82
C PRO A 234 -0.09 20.81 -1.06
N LEU A 235 -0.51 19.76 -0.37
CA LEU A 235 -1.87 19.24 -0.42
C LEU A 235 -2.77 20.01 0.53
N LYS A 236 -4.04 20.17 0.13
CA LYS A 236 -5.10 20.77 0.96
C LYS A 236 -6.23 19.77 1.17
N PRO A 237 -6.96 19.85 2.30
CA PRO A 237 -8.12 19.01 2.53
C PRO A 237 -9.13 19.11 1.38
N GLY A 238 -9.61 17.96 0.91
CA GLY A 238 -10.55 17.84 -0.21
C GLY A 238 -9.91 17.83 -1.60
N ASP A 239 -8.57 17.92 -1.70
CA ASP A 239 -7.89 17.77 -2.99
C ASP A 239 -8.11 16.36 -3.58
N VAL A 240 -8.32 16.32 -4.89
CA VAL A 240 -8.42 15.07 -5.67
C VAL A 240 -7.31 15.04 -6.69
N LEU A 241 -6.35 14.13 -6.53
CA LEU A 241 -5.29 13.90 -7.50
C LEU A 241 -5.65 12.70 -8.37
N PHE A 242 -5.86 12.95 -9.66
CA PHE A 242 -6.15 11.93 -10.66
C PHE A 242 -4.94 11.72 -11.57
N VAL A 243 -4.55 10.46 -11.79
CA VAL A 243 -3.49 10.10 -12.73
C VAL A 243 -4.07 9.15 -13.78
N PRO A 244 -4.07 9.52 -15.07
CA PRO A 244 -4.51 8.60 -16.11
C PRO A 244 -3.50 7.47 -16.31
N GLN A 245 -3.93 6.40 -16.97
CA GLN A 245 -3.01 5.41 -17.51
C GLN A 245 -2.56 5.84 -18.90
N ASN A 246 -1.34 5.45 -19.29
CA ASN A 246 -0.86 5.48 -20.65
C ASN A 246 -1.72 4.49 -21.45
N VAL A 247 -2.83 4.98 -22.00
CA VAL A 247 -3.62 4.22 -22.96
C VAL A 247 -2.85 4.32 -24.26
N VAL A 248 -2.16 3.26 -24.65
CA VAL A 248 -1.78 3.08 -26.05
C VAL A 248 -3.10 2.86 -26.77
N LEU A 249 -3.67 3.93 -27.33
CA LEU A 249 -4.74 3.81 -28.30
C LEU A 249 -4.14 3.05 -29.48
N GLN A 250 -4.42 1.76 -29.58
CA GLN A 250 -4.11 1.01 -30.79
C GLN A 250 -5.08 1.51 -31.87
N ASP A 251 -4.54 2.14 -32.90
CA ASP A 251 -5.33 2.45 -34.08
C ASP A 251 -5.78 1.13 -34.71
N VAL A 252 -7.09 0.96 -34.89
CA VAL A 252 -7.68 -0.23 -35.50
C VAL A 252 -8.31 0.17 -36.82
N ILE A 253 -8.06 -0.62 -37.87
CA ILE A 253 -8.75 -0.51 -39.15
C ILE A 253 -9.72 -1.67 -39.32
N GLU A 254 -10.94 -1.36 -39.73
CA GLU A 254 -11.95 -2.37 -40.05
C GLU A 254 -12.12 -2.47 -41.57
N VAL A 255 -11.86 -3.66 -42.10
CA VAL A 255 -12.02 -3.96 -43.51
C VAL A 255 -13.40 -4.59 -43.71
N ARG A 256 -14.23 -3.94 -44.54
CA ARG A 256 -15.56 -4.41 -44.90
C ARG A 256 -15.72 -4.51 -46.41
N GLY A 257 -16.18 -5.65 -46.91
CA GLY A 257 -16.53 -5.80 -48.32
C GLY A 257 -16.31 -7.20 -48.87
N ALA A 258 -16.17 -7.29 -50.20
CA ALA A 258 -15.90 -8.52 -50.91
C ALA A 258 -14.41 -8.86 -50.86
N PHE A 259 -13.96 -9.38 -49.72
CA PHE A 259 -12.61 -9.92 -49.54
C PHE A 259 -12.66 -11.44 -49.46
N THR A 260 -11.57 -12.13 -49.76
CA THR A 260 -11.47 -13.59 -49.59
C THR A 260 -11.60 -13.97 -48.11
N GLY A 261 -11.11 -13.10 -47.22
CA GLY A 261 -11.07 -13.30 -45.79
C GLY A 261 -9.99 -14.30 -45.36
N THR A 262 -9.77 -14.39 -44.06
CA THR A 262 -8.92 -15.40 -43.41
C THR A 262 -9.78 -16.27 -42.48
N ALA A 263 -9.16 -17.24 -41.80
CA ALA A 263 -9.85 -18.06 -40.79
C ALA A 263 -10.50 -17.24 -39.66
N GLU A 264 -10.02 -16.02 -39.44
CA GLU A 264 -10.48 -15.09 -38.39
C GLU A 264 -11.55 -14.10 -38.90
N SER A 265 -11.90 -14.15 -40.19
CA SER A 265 -12.91 -13.26 -40.76
C SER A 265 -14.32 -13.61 -40.31
N SER A 266 -15.09 -12.58 -39.94
CA SER A 266 -16.54 -12.71 -39.79
C SER A 266 -17.23 -12.55 -41.15
N ARG A 267 -18.19 -13.43 -41.44
CA ARG A 267 -18.99 -13.43 -42.67
C ARG A 267 -20.40 -12.92 -42.38
N THR A 268 -20.78 -11.83 -43.03
CA THR A 268 -22.15 -11.28 -42.98
C THR A 268 -22.73 -11.18 -44.39
N SER A 269 -24.01 -10.81 -44.50
CA SER A 269 -24.63 -10.51 -45.79
C SER A 269 -25.13 -9.07 -45.77
N THR A 270 -24.72 -8.29 -46.78
CA THR A 270 -25.24 -6.94 -47.02
C THR A 270 -25.93 -6.94 -48.38
N SER A 271 -27.22 -6.64 -48.41
CA SER A 271 -28.03 -6.66 -49.64
C SER A 271 -27.93 -7.96 -50.43
N GLY A 272 -27.91 -9.11 -49.72
CA GLY A 272 -27.82 -10.45 -50.31
C GLY A 272 -26.42 -10.87 -50.76
N LYS A 273 -25.39 -10.01 -50.62
CA LYS A 273 -24.00 -10.32 -51.00
C LYS A 273 -23.15 -10.64 -49.77
N ALA A 274 -22.35 -11.70 -49.87
CA ALA A 274 -21.39 -12.06 -48.83
C ALA A 274 -20.38 -10.92 -48.60
N THR A 275 -20.30 -10.47 -47.35
CA THR A 275 -19.46 -9.38 -46.88
C THR A 275 -18.54 -9.91 -45.79
N ILE A 276 -17.24 -9.75 -45.97
CA ILE A 276 -16.26 -9.98 -44.92
C ILE A 276 -16.15 -8.74 -44.06
N VAL A 277 -16.14 -8.94 -42.74
CA VAL A 277 -15.76 -7.92 -41.76
C VAL A 277 -14.61 -8.45 -40.93
N GLN A 278 -13.49 -7.75 -40.96
CA GLN A 278 -12.32 -8.08 -40.15
C GLN A 278 -11.64 -6.81 -39.63
N ARG A 279 -11.12 -6.89 -38.40
CA ARG A 279 -10.42 -5.79 -37.74
C ARG A 279 -8.94 -6.12 -37.63
N PHE A 280 -8.11 -5.14 -37.93
CA PHE A 280 -6.66 -5.24 -37.83
C PHE A 280 -6.11 -4.09 -37.01
N GLU A 281 -5.06 -4.37 -36.25
CA GLU A 281 -4.20 -3.32 -35.72
C GLU A 281 -3.52 -2.60 -36.90
N LEU A 282 -3.61 -1.28 -36.91
CA LEU A 282 -2.98 -0.41 -37.89
C LEU A 282 -1.60 -0.01 -37.37
N ALA A 283 -0.55 -0.55 -38.00
CA ALA A 283 0.81 -0.20 -37.66
C ALA A 283 1.22 1.13 -38.32
N GLN A 284 2.16 1.85 -37.69
CA GLN A 284 2.69 3.07 -38.26
C GLN A 284 3.39 2.77 -39.60
N GLY A 285 2.91 3.39 -40.68
CA GLY A 285 3.42 3.18 -42.04
C GLY A 285 2.62 2.20 -42.90
N ASP A 286 1.60 1.53 -42.35
CA ASP A 286 0.70 0.66 -43.11
C ASP A 286 0.03 1.41 -44.27
N ARG A 287 0.11 0.84 -45.47
CA ARG A 287 -0.61 1.31 -46.66
C ARG A 287 -1.89 0.50 -46.82
N VAL A 288 -2.82 1.05 -47.63
CA VAL A 288 -4.09 0.37 -47.94
C VAL A 288 -3.87 -1.03 -48.51
N LYS A 289 -2.84 -1.21 -49.37
CA LYS A 289 -2.50 -2.52 -49.94
C LYS A 289 -2.10 -3.57 -48.88
N ASP A 290 -1.40 -3.15 -47.82
CA ASP A 290 -0.92 -4.05 -46.75
C ASP A 290 -2.10 -4.56 -45.92
N VAL A 291 -3.06 -3.68 -45.65
CA VAL A 291 -4.31 -4.01 -44.96
C VAL A 291 -5.18 -4.94 -45.81
N VAL A 292 -5.31 -4.67 -47.12
CA VAL A 292 -6.06 -5.52 -48.04
C VAL A 292 -5.41 -6.91 -48.17
N GLY A 293 -4.08 -6.98 -48.21
CA GLY A 293 -3.35 -8.24 -48.19
C GLY A 293 -3.62 -9.07 -46.93
N ARG A 294 -3.58 -8.44 -45.75
CA ARG A 294 -3.92 -9.09 -44.47
C ARG A 294 -5.38 -9.56 -44.39
N ALA A 295 -6.29 -8.90 -45.10
CA ALA A 295 -7.69 -9.34 -45.25
C ALA A 295 -7.89 -10.53 -46.20
N GLY A 296 -6.80 -11.16 -46.69
CA GLY A 296 -6.84 -12.26 -47.64
C GLY A 296 -6.99 -11.81 -49.11
N GLY A 297 -6.83 -10.51 -49.38
CA GLY A 297 -7.01 -9.92 -50.70
C GLY A 297 -8.48 -9.76 -51.12
N PRO A 298 -8.75 -9.00 -52.19
CA PRO A 298 -10.10 -8.84 -52.72
C PRO A 298 -10.59 -10.15 -53.36
N ALA A 299 -11.89 -10.44 -53.21
CA ALA A 299 -12.50 -11.54 -53.92
C ALA A 299 -12.53 -11.26 -55.44
N ALA A 300 -12.54 -12.29 -56.28
CA ALA A 300 -12.51 -12.15 -57.74
C ALA A 300 -13.67 -11.31 -58.33
N TYR A 301 -14.80 -11.23 -57.61
CA TYR A 301 -15.98 -10.44 -58.00
C TYR A 301 -16.05 -9.06 -57.34
N ALA A 302 -15.01 -8.66 -56.60
CA ALA A 302 -14.97 -7.37 -55.92
C ALA A 302 -14.80 -6.23 -56.93
N ASP A 303 -15.55 -5.14 -56.73
CA ASP A 303 -15.35 -3.91 -57.50
C ASP A 303 -14.22 -3.08 -56.86
N LEU A 304 -13.03 -3.18 -57.44
CA LEU A 304 -11.82 -2.55 -56.91
C LEU A 304 -11.80 -1.02 -57.10
N ARG A 305 -12.58 -0.48 -58.03
CA ARG A 305 -12.56 0.97 -58.36
C ARG A 305 -13.50 1.78 -57.47
N LEU A 306 -14.46 1.12 -56.81
CA LEU A 306 -15.41 1.76 -55.87
C LEU A 306 -14.97 1.69 -54.41
N ALA A 307 -13.74 1.24 -54.14
CA ALA A 307 -13.21 1.18 -52.79
C ALA A 307 -12.97 2.59 -52.22
N PHE A 308 -13.04 2.69 -50.89
CA PHE A 308 -12.80 3.93 -50.17
C PHE A 308 -12.32 3.64 -48.75
N VAL A 309 -11.56 4.58 -48.19
CA VAL A 309 -11.22 4.63 -46.77
C VAL A 309 -12.15 5.61 -46.09
N GLU A 310 -12.86 5.16 -45.06
CA GLU A 310 -13.61 6.03 -44.16
C GLU A 310 -12.76 6.32 -42.92
N ARG A 311 -12.44 7.60 -42.70
CA ARG A 311 -11.77 8.07 -41.48
C ARG A 311 -12.80 8.73 -40.57
N VAL A 312 -13.02 8.15 -39.41
CA VAL A 312 -13.87 8.72 -38.36
C VAL A 312 -12.94 9.43 -37.37
N GLY A 313 -12.87 10.76 -37.44
CA GLY A 313 -12.09 11.54 -36.46
C GLY A 313 -12.80 11.55 -35.11
N VAL A 314 -12.03 11.61 -34.01
CA VAL A 314 -12.59 11.72 -32.65
C VAL A 314 -13.34 13.05 -32.45
N VAL A 315 -12.98 14.11 -33.19
CA VAL A 315 -13.54 15.47 -33.04
C VAL A 315 -13.83 16.17 -34.40
N GLY A 316 -13.84 15.42 -35.52
CA GLY A 316 -13.99 15.98 -36.87
C GLY A 316 -15.04 15.27 -37.73
N PRO A 317 -15.50 15.88 -38.84
CA PRO A 317 -16.48 15.26 -39.72
C PRO A 317 -15.91 13.96 -40.34
N ARG A 318 -16.79 12.98 -40.56
CA ARG A 318 -16.41 11.72 -41.24
C ARG A 318 -15.86 12.04 -42.62
N GLN A 319 -14.66 11.57 -42.91
CA GLN A 319 -14.02 11.76 -44.22
C GLN A 319 -14.08 10.46 -45.00
N ARG A 320 -14.57 10.54 -46.24
CA ARG A 320 -14.59 9.42 -47.18
C ARG A 320 -13.60 9.70 -48.30
N ILE A 321 -12.56 8.89 -48.39
CA ILE A 321 -11.45 9.04 -49.33
C ILE A 321 -11.55 7.91 -50.35
N PRO A 322 -11.91 8.18 -51.62
CA PRO A 322 -11.92 7.16 -52.67
C PRO A 322 -10.51 6.58 -52.86
N VAL A 323 -10.43 5.26 -53.09
CA VAL A 323 -9.18 4.54 -53.33
C VAL A 323 -9.37 3.59 -54.50
N ASP A 324 -8.52 3.70 -55.52
CA ASP A 324 -8.51 2.76 -56.64
C ASP A 324 -7.65 1.54 -56.28
N LEU A 325 -8.30 0.47 -55.80
CA LEU A 325 -7.60 -0.78 -55.48
C LEU A 325 -7.13 -1.53 -56.73
N HIS A 326 -7.71 -1.26 -57.91
CA HIS A 326 -7.26 -1.90 -59.14
C HIS A 326 -5.85 -1.42 -59.46
N ARG A 327 -5.65 -0.10 -59.44
CA ARG A 327 -4.34 0.50 -59.63
C ARG A 327 -3.33 0.06 -58.57
N LEU A 328 -3.74 -0.03 -57.31
CA LEU A 328 -2.82 -0.36 -56.20
C LEU A 328 -2.42 -1.83 -56.12
N LEU A 329 -3.21 -2.76 -56.67
CA LEU A 329 -3.01 -4.21 -56.51
C LEU A 329 -2.67 -4.93 -57.82
N VAL A 330 -3.14 -4.41 -58.97
CA VAL A 330 -3.06 -5.10 -60.26
C VAL A 330 -2.06 -4.43 -61.19
N GLU A 331 -2.06 -3.10 -61.24
CA GLU A 331 -1.04 -2.35 -61.97
C GLU A 331 0.22 -2.35 -61.10
N LYS A 332 1.27 -3.06 -61.53
CA LYS A 332 2.56 -2.99 -60.84
C LYS A 332 3.03 -1.54 -60.82
N ASP A 333 3.28 -0.99 -59.62
CA ASP A 333 4.07 0.22 -59.42
C ASP A 333 5.50 -0.05 -59.97
N ASP A 334 5.73 0.23 -61.25
CA ASP A 334 7.05 0.65 -61.74
C ASP A 334 7.13 2.18 -61.55
N ALA A 335 7.33 2.64 -60.30
CA ALA A 335 7.96 3.91 -59.89
C ALA A 335 7.94 4.07 -58.36
#